data_AF-A0A0R3TMW0-F1
#
_entry.id   AF-A0A0R3TMW0-F1
#
_cell.length_a   1.000
_cell.length_b   1.000
_cell.length_c   1.000
_cell.angle_alpha   90.00
_cell.angle_beta   90.00
_cell.angle_gamma   90.00
#
_symmetry.space_group_name_H-M   'P 1'
#
loop_
_entity.id
_entity.type
_entity.pdbx_description
1 polymer ?
#
loop_
_entity_poly.entity_id
_entity_poly.type
_entity_poly.pdbx_seq_one_letter_code
_entity_poly.pdbx_strand_id
1 'polypeptide(L)'
;MPPKQGKVQHEKTIQQKARSVLPLSSVFSDIYQEYRQTTPLKLKLIDVYLVYVFFTGVIQFIYCCLVGTFPFNAFLAGFISSVTSFILAVCLRMHSNPQNKDVFPDYMPEWAFGNFIFAHVVLHLAVFNFMG
;
A
#
# COMPACT_ATOMS: atom_id res chain seq x y z
N MET A 1 56.00 36.88 1.21
CA MET A 1 55.00 36.52 0.16
C MET A 1 54.31 35.23 0.57
N PRO A 2 53.05 35.26 1.04
CA PRO A 2 52.17 34.09 1.02
C PRO A 2 51.24 34.17 -0.22
N PRO A 3 50.91 33.05 -0.90
CA PRO A 3 49.60 32.43 -0.62
C PRO A 3 49.48 30.93 -1.01
N LYS A 4 48.92 30.07 -0.14
CA LYS A 4 48.19 28.83 -0.52
C LYS A 4 47.21 28.41 0.60
N GLN A 5 46.11 29.15 0.79
CA GLN A 5 45.02 28.74 1.69
C GLN A 5 43.60 28.92 1.11
N GLY A 6 43.47 29.24 -0.19
CA GLY A 6 42.15 29.47 -0.80
C GLY A 6 41.35 28.22 -1.18
N LYS A 7 41.98 27.04 -1.31
CA LYS A 7 41.32 25.84 -1.86
C LYS A 7 40.80 24.83 -0.84
N VAL A 8 41.26 24.88 0.41
CA VAL A 8 40.87 23.88 1.44
C VAL A 8 39.57 24.26 2.16
N GLN A 9 39.20 25.54 2.15
CA GLN A 9 38.02 26.04 2.85
C GLN A 9 36.71 25.79 2.07
N HIS A 10 36.76 25.84 0.74
CA HIS A 10 35.57 25.81 -0.11
C HIS A 10 34.96 24.40 -0.27
N GLU A 11 35.77 23.36 -0.06
CA GLU A 11 35.33 21.96 -0.15
C GLU A 11 34.55 21.51 1.10
N LYS A 12 34.82 22.13 2.27
CA LYS A 12 34.12 21.78 3.53
C LYS A 12 32.66 22.25 3.56
N THR A 13 32.30 23.29 2.81
CA THR A 13 30.92 23.82 2.78
C THR A 13 29.98 22.95 1.93
N ILE A 14 30.50 22.20 0.95
CA ILE A 14 29.68 21.33 0.09
C ILE A 14 29.39 19.98 0.78
N GLN A 15 30.33 19.45 1.57
CA GLN A 15 30.15 18.14 2.19
C GLN A 15 29.28 18.17 3.47
N GLN A 16 29.13 19.33 4.11
CA GLN A 16 28.40 19.45 5.38
C GLN A 16 26.86 19.47 5.22
N LYS A 17 26.34 19.62 3.99
CA LYS A 17 24.90 19.55 3.68
C LYS A 17 24.35 18.11 3.67
N ALA A 18 25.19 17.08 3.84
CA ALA A 18 24.81 15.69 3.55
C ALA A 18 24.57 14.79 4.79
N ARG A 19 24.57 15.30 6.02
CA ARG A 19 24.31 14.45 7.19
C ARG A 19 23.64 15.17 8.35
N SER A 20 22.58 15.93 8.09
CA SER A 20 21.58 16.14 9.14
C SER A 20 20.90 14.80 9.36
N VAL A 21 21.11 14.20 10.53
CA VAL A 21 20.29 13.08 11.01
C VAL A 21 18.87 13.66 11.12
N LEU A 22 18.11 13.58 10.04
CA LEU A 22 16.76 14.13 9.97
C LEU A 22 15.96 13.44 11.08
N PRO A 23 15.31 14.20 11.98
CA PRO A 23 14.46 13.59 12.99
C PRO A 23 13.44 12.70 12.29
N LEU A 24 13.18 11.49 12.81
CA LEU A 24 12.25 10.55 12.17
C LEU A 24 10.90 11.21 11.84
N SER A 25 10.45 12.16 12.66
CA SER A 25 9.25 12.97 12.42
C SER A 25 9.29 13.78 11.12
N SER A 26 10.45 14.35 10.74
CA SER A 26 10.57 15.08 9.47
C SER A 26 10.55 14.13 8.27
N VAL A 27 11.12 12.92 8.42
CA VAL A 27 11.04 11.90 7.37
C VAL A 27 9.59 11.47 7.13
N PHE A 28 8.81 11.26 8.19
CA PHE A 28 7.38 10.94 8.05
C PHE A 28 6.58 12.08 7.41
N SER A 29 6.85 13.34 7.79
CA SER A 29 6.16 14.48 7.16
C SER A 29 6.50 14.60 5.69
N ASP A 30 7.75 14.38 5.32
CA ASP A 30 8.23 14.46 3.93
C ASP A 30 7.59 13.35 3.09
N ILE A 31 7.59 12.10 3.57
CA ILE A 31 6.94 10.97 2.89
C ILE A 31 5.43 11.21 2.73
N TYR A 32 4.77 11.71 3.77
CA TYR A 32 3.34 11.99 3.71
C TYR A 32 3.01 13.11 2.73
N GLN A 33 3.80 14.17 2.72
CA GLN A 33 3.64 15.29 1.81
C GLN A 33 3.85 14.86 0.36
N GLU A 34 4.92 14.10 0.09
CA GLU A 34 5.23 13.53 -1.23
C GLU A 34 4.11 12.60 -1.70
N TYR A 35 3.64 11.68 -0.85
CA TYR A 35 2.52 10.80 -1.16
C TYR A 35 1.26 11.58 -1.54
N ARG A 36 0.96 12.66 -0.79
CA ARG A 36 -0.22 13.48 -1.03
C ARG A 36 -0.14 14.23 -2.36
N GLN A 37 1.04 14.67 -2.78
CA GLN A 37 1.24 15.43 -4.01
C GLN A 37 1.32 14.52 -5.25
N THR A 38 2.02 13.39 -5.14
CA THR A 38 2.36 12.53 -6.28
C THR A 38 1.28 11.48 -6.59
N THR A 39 0.46 11.09 -5.61
CA THR A 39 -0.55 10.03 -5.79
C THR A 39 -1.91 10.57 -6.27
N PRO A 40 -2.45 10.08 -7.40
CA PRO A 40 -3.77 10.49 -7.91
C PRO A 40 -4.92 9.98 -7.02
N LEU A 41 -6.08 10.65 -7.09
CA LEU A 41 -7.24 10.37 -6.22
C LEU A 41 -7.73 8.91 -6.33
N LYS A 42 -7.77 8.35 -7.54
CA LYS A 42 -8.18 6.95 -7.77
C LYS A 42 -7.29 5.95 -7.01
N LEU A 43 -5.98 6.18 -6.97
CA LEU A 43 -5.05 5.32 -6.23
C LEU A 43 -5.20 5.50 -4.72
N LYS A 44 -5.42 6.73 -4.25
CA LYS A 44 -5.72 6.99 -2.83
C LYS A 44 -6.98 6.25 -2.36
N LEU A 45 -8.00 6.15 -3.21
CA LEU A 45 -9.21 5.39 -2.90
C LEU A 45 -8.91 3.89 -2.71
N ILE A 46 -8.08 3.32 -3.59
CA ILE A 46 -7.66 1.92 -3.48
C ILE A 46 -6.81 1.72 -2.20
N ASP A 47 -5.94 2.67 -1.88
CA ASP A 47 -5.12 2.61 -0.67
C ASP A 47 -5.96 2.68 0.61
N VAL A 48 -7.00 3.54 0.64
CA VAL A 48 -7.96 3.58 1.77
C VAL A 48 -8.74 2.27 1.88
N TYR A 49 -9.17 1.70 0.76
CA TYR A 49 -9.82 0.39 0.74
C TYR A 49 -8.91 -0.71 1.28
N LEU A 50 -7.64 -0.73 0.87
CA LEU A 50 -6.63 -1.67 1.32
C LEU A 50 -6.42 -1.58 2.84
N VAL A 51 -6.34 -0.37 3.39
CA VAL A 51 -6.26 -0.13 4.83
C VAL A 51 -7.51 -0.66 5.55
N TYR A 52 -8.70 -0.38 5.03
CA TYR A 52 -9.95 -0.87 5.60
C TYR A 52 -10.02 -2.41 5.66
N VAL A 53 -9.70 -3.09 4.56
CA VAL A 53 -9.72 -4.56 4.49
C VAL A 53 -8.66 -5.17 5.40
N PHE A 54 -7.47 -4.57 5.47
CA PHE A 54 -6.41 -5.01 6.38
C PHE A 54 -6.87 -4.97 7.84
N PHE A 55 -7.43 -3.84 8.29
CA PHE A 55 -7.94 -3.72 9.64
C PHE A 55 -9.10 -4.68 9.91
N THR A 56 -9.96 -4.93 8.93
CA THR A 56 -11.05 -5.90 9.04
C THR A 56 -10.51 -7.32 9.30
N GLY A 57 -9.48 -7.75 8.56
CA GLY A 57 -8.83 -9.04 8.78
C GLY A 57 -8.13 -9.13 10.14
N VAL A 58 -7.47 -8.05 10.59
CA VAL A 58 -6.85 -7.98 11.93
C VAL A 58 -7.92 -8.10 13.03
N ILE A 59 -9.03 -7.38 12.91
CA ILE A 59 -10.13 -7.42 13.88
C ILE A 59 -10.74 -8.83 13.93
N GLN A 60 -10.99 -9.46 12.77
CA GLN A 60 -11.48 -10.84 12.70
C GLN A 60 -10.52 -11.82 13.39
N PHE A 61 -9.21 -11.67 13.16
CA PHE A 61 -8.19 -12.51 13.79
C PHE A 61 -8.16 -12.31 15.32
N ILE A 62 -8.15 -11.06 15.79
CA ILE A 62 -8.20 -10.74 17.23
C ILE A 62 -9.47 -11.33 17.86
N TYR A 63 -10.62 -11.17 17.22
CA TYR A 63 -11.88 -11.73 17.70
C TYR A 63 -11.81 -13.26 17.87
N CYS A 64 -11.26 -13.96 16.87
CA CYS A 64 -11.06 -15.40 16.93
C CYS A 64 -10.12 -15.83 18.08
N CYS A 65 -9.04 -15.08 18.31
CA CYS A 65 -8.13 -15.33 19.42
C CYS A 65 -8.79 -15.12 20.80
N LEU A 66 -9.73 -14.18 20.93
CA LEU A 66 -10.36 -13.83 22.21
C LEU A 66 -11.61 -14.68 22.52
N VAL A 67 -12.47 -14.91 21.53
CA VAL A 67 -13.78 -15.56 21.70
C VAL A 67 -13.72 -17.04 21.35
N GLY A 68 -12.71 -17.46 20.59
CA GLY A 68 -12.55 -18.82 20.10
C GLY A 68 -13.02 -19.00 18.66
N THR A 69 -12.95 -20.25 18.19
CA THR A 69 -13.05 -20.60 16.77
C THR A 69 -14.41 -21.15 16.36
N PHE A 70 -15.44 -21.14 17.22
CA PHE A 70 -16.75 -21.67 16.87
C PHE A 70 -17.69 -20.55 16.37
N PRO A 71 -18.28 -20.64 15.16
CA PRO A 71 -18.10 -21.66 14.11
C PRO A 71 -16.86 -21.43 13.21
N PHE A 72 -16.04 -22.47 13.01
CA PHE A 72 -14.72 -22.35 12.38
C PHE A 72 -14.80 -22.00 10.89
N ASN A 73 -15.76 -22.58 10.18
CA ASN A 73 -15.97 -22.31 8.77
C ASN A 73 -16.33 -20.85 8.53
N ALA A 74 -17.16 -20.24 9.37
CA ALA A 74 -17.54 -18.83 9.22
C ALA A 74 -16.36 -17.88 9.49
N PHE A 75 -15.54 -18.17 10.52
CA PHE A 75 -14.31 -17.42 10.76
C PHE A 75 -13.36 -17.54 9.57
N LEU A 76 -13.09 -18.77 9.12
CA LEU A 76 -12.18 -19.02 8.01
C LEU A 76 -12.69 -18.39 6.72
N ALA A 77 -13.99 -18.48 6.41
CA ALA A 77 -14.63 -17.84 5.27
C ALA A 77 -14.43 -16.32 5.30
N GLY A 78 -14.72 -15.69 6.45
CA GLY A 78 -14.56 -14.24 6.62
C GLY A 78 -13.10 -13.80 6.54
N PHE A 79 -12.19 -14.53 7.17
CA PHE A 79 -10.76 -14.21 7.19
C PHE A 79 -10.13 -14.35 5.80
N ILE A 80 -10.40 -15.45 5.10
CA ILE A 80 -9.91 -15.67 3.73
C ILE A 80 -10.52 -14.64 2.78
N SER A 81 -11.80 -14.27 2.95
CA SER A 81 -12.41 -13.18 2.17
C SER A 81 -11.65 -11.86 2.32
N SER A 82 -11.28 -11.49 3.56
CA SER A 82 -10.49 -10.29 3.84
C SER A 82 -9.10 -10.37 3.19
N VAL A 83 -8.40 -11.51 3.33
CA VAL A 83 -7.06 -11.70 2.73
C VAL A 83 -7.11 -11.64 1.20
N THR A 84 -8.05 -12.34 0.56
CA THR A 84 -8.18 -12.33 -0.90
C THR A 84 -8.57 -10.95 -1.40
N SER A 85 -9.50 -10.25 -0.74
CA SER A 85 -9.89 -8.88 -1.08
C SER A 85 -8.69 -7.91 -1.01
N PHE A 86 -7.81 -8.08 -0.02
CA PHE A 86 -6.57 -7.31 0.09
C PHE A 86 -5.63 -7.57 -1.10
N ILE A 87 -5.41 -8.84 -1.46
CA ILE A 87 -4.56 -9.22 -2.59
C ILE A 87 -5.13 -8.65 -3.91
N LEU A 88 -6.45 -8.78 -4.13
CA LEU A 88 -7.12 -8.23 -5.30
C LEU A 88 -6.97 -6.69 -5.39
N ALA A 89 -7.06 -5.98 -4.25
CA ALA A 89 -6.83 -4.55 -4.20
C ALA A 89 -5.39 -4.16 -4.54
N VAL A 90 -4.40 -4.93 -4.05
CA VAL A 90 -2.98 -4.72 -4.38
C VAL A 90 -2.75 -4.93 -5.88
N CYS A 91 -3.32 -5.98 -6.47
CA CYS A 91 -3.25 -6.22 -7.92
C CYS A 91 -3.87 -5.06 -8.71
N LEU A 92 -5.04 -4.57 -8.29
CA LEU A 92 -5.69 -3.42 -8.91
C LEU A 92 -4.82 -2.16 -8.80
N ARG A 93 -4.21 -1.90 -7.63
CA ARG A 93 -3.30 -0.76 -7.41
C ARG A 93 -2.08 -0.84 -8.31
N MET A 94 -1.52 -2.04 -8.49
CA MET A 94 -0.34 -2.25 -9.34
C MET A 94 -0.65 -2.03 -10.82
N HIS A 95 -1.79 -2.52 -11.32
CA HIS A 95 -2.22 -2.31 -12.71
C HIS A 95 -2.72 -0.88 -12.98
N SER A 96 -3.25 -0.20 -11.97
CA SER A 96 -3.75 1.17 -12.11
C SER A 96 -2.67 2.24 -12.00
N ASN A 97 -1.45 1.87 -11.57
CA ASN A 97 -0.36 2.83 -11.40
C ASN A 97 0.22 3.25 -12.76
N PRO A 98 0.12 4.54 -13.17
CA PRO A 98 0.64 4.99 -14.45
C PRO A 98 2.15 4.85 -14.61
N GLN A 99 2.91 4.73 -13.52
CA GLN A 99 4.36 4.48 -13.56
C GLN A 99 4.69 3.05 -14.02
N ASN A 100 3.72 2.13 -13.98
CA ASN A 100 3.91 0.73 -14.35
C ASN A 100 3.49 0.43 -15.81
N LYS A 101 3.20 1.47 -16.60
CA LYS A 101 2.72 1.32 -17.99
C LYS A 101 3.69 0.56 -18.89
N ASP A 102 5.00 0.72 -18.68
CA ASP A 102 6.02 0.03 -19.47
C ASP A 102 6.05 -1.49 -19.20
N VAL A 103 5.57 -1.93 -18.03
CA VAL A 103 5.45 -3.34 -17.65
C VAL A 103 4.11 -3.93 -18.10
N PHE A 104 3.09 -3.08 -18.23
CA PHE A 104 1.71 -3.45 -18.59
C PHE A 104 1.21 -2.66 -19.82
N PRO A 105 1.83 -2.84 -21.00
CA PRO A 105 1.59 -1.99 -22.17
C PRO A 105 0.18 -2.09 -22.76
N ASP A 106 -0.53 -3.22 -22.55
CA ASP A 106 -1.83 -3.50 -23.18
C ASP A 106 -3.05 -3.37 -22.24
N TYR A 107 -2.86 -2.96 -20.99
CA TYR A 107 -3.94 -3.00 -20.00
C TYR A 107 -4.68 -1.66 -19.90
N MET A 108 -5.92 -1.64 -20.39
CA MET A 108 -6.89 -0.58 -20.13
C MET A 108 -7.25 -0.55 -18.63
N PRO A 109 -7.20 0.61 -17.95
CA PRO A 109 -7.62 0.74 -16.55
C PRO A 109 -9.03 0.20 -16.27
N GLU A 110 -9.92 0.30 -17.25
CA GLU A 110 -11.30 -0.19 -17.20
C GLU A 110 -11.34 -1.72 -17.13
N TRP A 111 -10.44 -2.40 -17.85
CA TRP A 111 -10.37 -3.87 -17.87
C TRP A 111 -9.79 -4.43 -16.57
N ALA A 112 -8.79 -3.77 -15.99
CA ALA A 112 -8.27 -4.13 -14.67
C ALA A 112 -9.35 -4.01 -13.59
N PHE A 113 -10.17 -2.95 -13.65
CA PHE A 113 -11.31 -2.79 -12.76
C PHE A 113 -12.39 -3.86 -12.99
N GLY A 114 -12.69 -4.20 -14.25
CA GLY A 114 -13.64 -5.27 -14.58
C GLY A 114 -13.25 -6.62 -14.00
N ASN A 115 -11.97 -7.01 -14.12
CA ASN A 115 -11.45 -8.24 -13.51
C ASN A 115 -11.52 -8.21 -11.98
N PHE A 116 -11.26 -7.05 -11.37
CA PHE A 116 -11.38 -6.88 -9.93
C PHE A 116 -12.80 -7.14 -9.44
N ILE A 117 -13.81 -6.56 -10.09
CA ILE A 117 -15.23 -6.78 -9.74
C ILE A 117 -15.64 -8.22 -9.98
N PHE A 118 -15.28 -8.80 -11.12
CA PHE A 118 -15.57 -10.20 -11.44
C PHE A 118 -14.99 -11.16 -10.40
N ALA A 119 -13.70 -10.98 -10.05
CA ALA A 119 -13.05 -11.76 -9.01
C ALA A 119 -13.73 -11.60 -7.64
N HIS A 120 -14.17 -10.38 -7.30
CA HIS A 120 -14.92 -10.13 -6.06
C HIS A 120 -16.26 -10.85 -6.01
N VAL A 121 -17.00 -10.90 -7.12
CA VAL A 121 -18.28 -11.63 -7.20
C VAL A 121 -18.06 -13.12 -6.98
N VAL A 122 -17.08 -13.71 -7.67
CA VAL A 122 -16.74 -15.14 -7.51
C VAL A 122 -16.25 -15.44 -6.08
N LEU A 123 -15.41 -14.58 -5.53
CA LEU A 123 -14.91 -14.69 -4.15
C LEU A 123 -16.08 -14.69 -3.15
N HIS A 124 -16.99 -13.71 -3.24
CA HIS A 124 -18.09 -13.62 -2.29
C HIS A 124 -19.05 -14.80 -2.42
N LEU A 125 -19.31 -15.27 -3.64
CA LEU A 125 -20.11 -16.48 -3.87
C LEU A 125 -19.50 -17.70 -3.16
N ALA A 126 -18.18 -17.90 -3.32
CA ALA A 126 -17.46 -18.99 -2.66
C ALA A 126 -17.48 -18.85 -1.13
N VAL A 127 -17.29 -17.64 -0.61
CA VAL A 127 -17.31 -17.34 0.83
C VAL A 127 -18.69 -17.62 1.44
N PHE A 128 -19.79 -17.18 0.79
CA PHE A 128 -21.14 -17.47 1.27
C PHE A 128 -21.47 -18.96 1.22
N ASN A 129 -20.99 -19.68 0.20
CA ASN A 129 -21.16 -21.13 0.11
C ASN A 129 -20.38 -21.86 1.21
N PHE A 130 -19.17 -21.39 1.56
CA PHE A 130 -18.30 -22.01 2.55
C PHE A 130 -18.65 -21.65 4.00
N MET A 131 -19.35 -20.53 4.23
CA MET A 131 -19.77 -20.09 5.57
C MET A 131 -20.89 -20.96 6.16
N GLY A 132 -21.67 -21.64 5.31
CA GLY A 132 -22.77 -22.53 5.68
C GLY A 132 -22.33 -23.90 6.15
#